data_AF-A0A388PAZ4-F1
#
_entry.id   AF-A0A388PAZ4-F1
#
_cell.length_a   1.000
_cell.length_b   1.000
_cell.length_c   1.000
_cell.angle_alpha   90.00
_cell.angle_beta   90.00
_cell.angle_gamma   90.00
#
_symmetry.space_group_name_H-M   'P 1'
#
loop_
_entity.id
_entity.type
_entity.pdbx_description
1 polymer ?
#
loop_
_entity_poly.entity_id
_entity_poly.type
_entity_poly.pdbx_seq_one_letter_code
_entity_poly.pdbx_strand_id
1 'polypeptide(L)'
;MKPFPFLIAALALTLNAQDAKPGADLKPTLEVGKAAAAAAEAPKADQKFFAQVWTATSPQEFVNFQQRIRILSQQVEEFKRSQLFLENALTTPEREARSHEIAAKQAKLQADNEAMGKLYGGFSILRPYQLVPTKILFLTPLSNDEFTKVSAAKDFKPESVLSVEDKKFLVRDTIAGAVEVETFSVLLKQIAETKTQLQQLVDLQPKLKTDEDKKKAEEAVKATQERVNKLSEEFKKSRGFDYPSENGTIPAEAKLFVQITEAEKAQLEKANPPKTEEKAK
;
A
#
# COMPACT_ATOMS: atom_id res chain seq x y z
N MET A 1 -2.31 30.12 10.78
CA MET A 1 -2.95 29.32 9.71
C MET A 1 -2.56 27.87 9.96
N LYS A 2 -3.53 26.96 10.10
CA LYS A 2 -3.27 25.51 10.28
C LYS A 2 -3.05 24.90 8.90
N PRO A 3 -1.91 24.28 8.59
CA PRO A 3 -1.79 23.49 7.36
C PRO A 3 -2.56 22.18 7.56
N PHE A 4 -3.55 21.95 6.71
CA PHE A 4 -4.25 20.67 6.59
C PHE A 4 -3.33 19.67 5.90
N PRO A 5 -3.29 18.39 6.33
CA PRO A 5 -2.40 17.41 5.73
C PRO A 5 -3.04 16.86 4.45
N PHE A 6 -2.66 17.37 3.28
CA PHE A 6 -2.89 16.66 2.02
C PHE A 6 -1.73 15.69 1.75
N LEU A 7 -1.67 14.63 2.56
CA LEU A 7 -0.92 13.43 2.20
C LEU A 7 -1.78 12.64 1.20
N ILE A 8 -1.47 12.72 -0.09
CA ILE A 8 -1.83 11.62 -1.00
C ILE A 8 -0.82 10.50 -0.70
N ALA A 9 -1.09 9.76 0.38
CA ALA A 9 -0.39 8.53 0.68
C ALA A 9 -0.92 7.45 -0.27
N ALA A 10 -0.20 7.18 -1.35
CA ALA A 10 -0.34 5.92 -2.08
C ALA A 10 0.85 5.00 -1.78
N LEU A 11 1.06 4.73 -0.48
CA LEU A 11 1.92 3.63 -0.04
C LEU A 11 1.08 2.35 -0.09
N ALA A 12 0.95 1.75 -1.27
CA ALA A 12 0.27 0.46 -1.43
C ALA A 12 1.23 -0.69 -1.09
N LEU A 13 1.58 -0.82 0.20
CA LEU A 13 1.98 -2.11 0.78
C LEU A 13 0.82 -2.60 1.64
N THR A 14 -0.28 -2.98 1.01
CA THR A 14 -1.32 -3.75 1.68
C THR A 14 -0.89 -5.22 1.67
N LEU A 15 -0.03 -5.62 2.61
CA LEU A 15 -0.14 -6.98 3.13
C LEU A 15 -1.46 -7.02 3.90
N ASN A 16 -2.47 -7.71 3.37
CA ASN A 16 -3.59 -8.14 4.19
C ASN A 16 -3.04 -9.12 5.24
N ALA A 17 -2.66 -8.58 6.40
CA ALA A 17 -2.45 -9.36 7.61
C ALA A 17 -3.82 -9.89 8.03
N GLN A 18 -4.10 -11.16 7.72
CA GLN A 18 -5.13 -11.90 8.45
C GLN A 18 -4.65 -12.04 9.90
N ASP A 19 -5.50 -11.61 10.83
CA ASP A 19 -5.36 -11.77 12.27
C ASP A 19 -4.78 -13.14 12.67
N ALA A 20 -3.52 -13.14 13.11
CA ALA A 20 -3.02 -14.16 14.01
C ALA A 20 -2.88 -13.51 15.39
N LYS A 21 -3.84 -13.81 16.27
CA LYS A 21 -3.76 -13.53 17.71
C LYS A 21 -2.43 -14.04 18.28
N PRO A 22 -1.79 -13.34 19.23
CA PRO A 22 -0.59 -13.83 19.89
C PRO A 22 -0.99 -14.96 20.86
N GLY A 23 -0.74 -16.21 20.45
CA GLY A 23 -0.86 -17.39 21.30
C GLY A 23 0.44 -17.60 22.08
N ALA A 24 0.31 -17.70 23.40
CA ALA A 24 1.36 -17.78 24.39
C ALA A 24 2.31 -18.98 24.25
N ASP A 25 3.52 -18.76 24.76
CA ASP A 25 4.50 -19.71 25.32
C ASP A 25 4.31 -21.20 25.03
N LEU A 26 5.21 -21.79 24.23
CA LEU A 26 5.72 -23.14 24.48
C LEU A 26 7.18 -23.23 24.03
N LYS A 27 8.10 -23.27 25.02
CA LYS A 27 9.50 -23.70 24.88
C LYS A 27 9.60 -25.25 24.84
N PRO A 28 10.73 -25.80 24.38
CA PRO A 28 10.82 -27.10 23.71
C PRO A 28 11.02 -28.27 24.68
N THR A 29 10.57 -29.47 24.28
CA THR A 29 11.01 -30.73 24.89
C THR A 29 11.47 -31.71 23.82
N LEU A 30 12.66 -32.25 24.07
CA LEU A 30 13.45 -33.17 23.27
C LEU A 30 13.06 -34.64 23.53
N GLU A 31 13.09 -35.42 22.44
CA GLU A 31 13.59 -36.80 22.27
C GLU A 31 13.00 -37.97 23.09
N VAL A 32 12.64 -39.07 22.38
CA VAL A 32 13.46 -40.32 22.27
C VAL A 32 12.59 -41.44 21.64
N GLY A 33 13.08 -42.12 20.58
CA GLY A 33 12.79 -43.57 20.39
C GLY A 33 12.50 -44.16 19.00
N LYS A 34 13.55 -44.32 18.18
CA LYS A 34 13.90 -45.50 17.33
C LYS A 34 13.12 -45.84 16.02
N ALA A 35 13.66 -45.30 14.91
CA ALA A 35 14.05 -45.92 13.62
C ALA A 35 13.19 -47.01 12.91
N ALA A 36 12.70 -46.66 11.71
CA ALA A 36 13.03 -47.36 10.46
C ALA A 36 12.82 -46.41 9.27
N ALA A 37 13.77 -46.40 8.35
CA ALA A 37 13.85 -45.45 7.24
C ALA A 37 12.77 -45.69 6.17
N ALA A 38 11.97 -44.66 5.89
CA ALA A 38 11.38 -44.41 4.58
C ALA A 38 11.43 -42.88 4.39
N ALA A 39 11.98 -42.44 3.27
CA ALA A 39 12.28 -41.05 2.98
C ALA A 39 11.06 -40.14 3.22
N ALA A 40 11.09 -39.39 4.32
CA ALA A 40 10.14 -38.32 4.57
C ALA A 40 10.55 -37.15 3.67
N GLU A 41 9.71 -36.82 2.68
CA GLU A 41 9.67 -35.45 2.19
C GLU A 41 9.45 -34.55 3.39
N ALA A 42 10.43 -33.71 3.69
CA ALA A 42 10.26 -32.62 4.63
C ALA A 42 9.00 -31.83 4.22
N PRO A 43 8.14 -31.41 5.16
CA PRO A 43 7.00 -30.57 4.82
C PRO A 43 7.57 -29.32 4.15
N LYS A 44 7.36 -29.18 2.84
CA LYS A 44 7.74 -27.98 2.09
C LYS A 44 7.03 -26.83 2.78
N ALA A 45 7.81 -25.90 3.35
CA ALA A 45 7.28 -24.65 3.90
C ALA A 45 6.24 -24.09 2.93
N ASP A 46 5.04 -23.75 3.42
CA ASP A 46 3.90 -23.29 2.63
C ASP A 46 4.32 -22.20 1.63
N GLN A 47 4.69 -22.61 0.42
CA GLN A 47 5.26 -21.70 -0.56
C GLN A 47 4.12 -20.91 -1.18
N LYS A 48 4.00 -19.64 -0.80
CA LYS A 48 2.98 -18.75 -1.33
C LYS A 48 3.36 -18.34 -2.75
N PHE A 49 2.56 -18.76 -3.74
CA PHE A 49 2.76 -18.40 -5.14
C PHE A 49 1.89 -17.19 -5.48
N PHE A 50 2.45 -16.25 -6.26
CA PHE A 50 1.72 -15.10 -6.75
C PHE A 50 1.80 -15.06 -8.27
N ALA A 51 0.65 -14.83 -8.92
CA ALA A 51 0.57 -14.59 -10.36
C ALA A 51 0.24 -13.13 -10.63
N GLN A 52 0.91 -12.54 -11.62
CA GLN A 52 0.52 -11.24 -12.15
C GLN A 52 -0.81 -11.40 -12.90
N VAL A 53 -1.85 -10.71 -12.43
CA VAL A 53 -3.20 -10.77 -13.01
C VAL A 53 -3.54 -9.51 -13.80
N TRP A 54 -2.91 -8.38 -13.48
CA TRP A 54 -3.21 -7.11 -14.14
C TRP A 54 -2.04 -6.14 -14.06
N THR A 55 -2.05 -5.14 -14.95
CA THR A 55 -1.10 -4.02 -14.94
C THR A 55 -1.86 -2.74 -15.18
N ALA A 56 -1.78 -1.79 -14.24
CA ALA A 56 -2.18 -0.41 -14.45
C ALA A 56 -1.14 0.26 -15.34
N THR A 57 -1.59 0.96 -16.37
CA THR A 57 -0.74 1.66 -17.34
C THR A 57 -0.88 3.18 -17.30
N SER A 58 -1.76 3.68 -16.43
CA SER A 58 -1.93 5.12 -16.19
C SER A 58 -2.33 5.42 -14.74
N PRO A 59 -2.13 6.67 -14.27
CA PRO A 59 -2.63 7.13 -12.98
C PRO A 59 -4.14 6.96 -12.82
N GLN A 60 -4.92 7.18 -13.87
CA GLN A 60 -6.38 7.08 -13.82
C GLN A 60 -6.83 5.63 -13.63
N GLU A 61 -6.21 4.68 -14.32
CA GLU A 61 -6.51 3.25 -14.12
C GLU A 61 -6.21 2.83 -12.68
N PHE A 62 -5.08 3.27 -12.13
CA PHE A 62 -4.71 3.00 -10.75
C PHE A 62 -5.74 3.58 -9.76
N VAL A 63 -6.15 4.83 -9.94
CA VAL A 63 -7.16 5.50 -9.09
C VAL A 63 -8.50 4.76 -9.16
N ASN A 64 -8.95 4.39 -10.36
CA ASN A 64 -10.19 3.65 -10.55
C ASN A 64 -10.15 2.28 -9.84
N PHE A 65 -9.02 1.57 -9.93
CA PHE A 65 -8.82 0.30 -9.23
C PHE A 65 -8.86 0.48 -7.70
N GLN A 66 -8.13 1.46 -7.16
CA GLN A 66 -8.11 1.76 -5.73
C GLN A 66 -9.50 2.12 -5.18
N GLN A 67 -10.26 2.94 -5.90
CA GLN A 67 -11.63 3.29 -5.52
C GLN A 67 -12.54 2.06 -5.44
N ARG A 68 -12.47 1.16 -6.44
CA ARG A 68 -13.26 -0.07 -6.44
C ARG A 68 -12.84 -1.03 -5.33
N ILE A 69 -11.54 -1.20 -5.09
CA ILE A 69 -11.05 -1.99 -3.96
C ILE A 69 -11.57 -1.43 -2.64
N ARG A 70 -11.55 -0.11 -2.44
CA ARG A 70 -12.07 0.50 -1.22
C ARG A 70 -13.53 0.13 -0.97
N ILE A 71 -14.37 0.17 -2.00
CA ILE A 71 -15.78 -0.21 -1.92
C ILE A 71 -15.90 -1.70 -1.56
N LEU A 72 -15.17 -2.59 -2.23
CA LEU A 72 -15.21 -4.03 -1.94
C LEU A 72 -14.70 -4.35 -0.52
N SER A 73 -13.63 -3.70 -0.07
CA SER A 73 -13.10 -3.88 1.28
C SER A 73 -14.13 -3.49 2.34
N GLN A 74 -14.86 -2.39 2.14
CA GLN A 74 -15.96 -2.00 3.02
C GLN A 74 -17.05 -3.08 3.05
N GLN A 75 -17.43 -3.63 1.89
CA GLN A 75 -18.41 -4.72 1.83
C GLN A 75 -17.94 -5.97 2.60
N VAL A 76 -16.66 -6.33 2.48
CA VAL A 76 -16.05 -7.44 3.24
C VAL A 76 -16.13 -7.19 4.75
N GLU A 77 -15.77 -5.99 5.20
CA GLU A 77 -15.84 -5.61 6.61
C GLU A 77 -17.27 -5.63 7.15
N GLU A 78 -18.22 -5.08 6.39
CA GLU A 78 -19.65 -5.10 6.74
C GLU A 78 -20.21 -6.52 6.81
N PHE A 79 -19.82 -7.38 5.88
CA PHE A 79 -20.19 -8.79 5.88
C PHE A 79 -19.67 -9.50 7.14
N LYS A 80 -18.36 -9.38 7.44
CA LYS A 80 -17.75 -9.95 8.66
C LYS A 80 -18.42 -9.45 9.93
N ARG A 81 -18.68 -8.14 10.01
CA ARG A 81 -19.38 -7.52 11.14
C ARG A 81 -20.79 -8.09 11.31
N SER A 82 -21.50 -8.33 10.21
CA SER A 82 -22.85 -8.91 10.22
C SER A 82 -22.83 -10.36 10.71
N GLN A 83 -21.83 -11.15 10.30
CA GLN A 83 -21.64 -12.52 10.81
C GLN A 83 -21.43 -12.52 12.33
N LEU A 84 -20.57 -11.64 12.84
CA LEU A 84 -20.34 -11.52 14.28
C LEU A 84 -21.62 -11.11 15.05
N PHE A 85 -22.49 -10.29 14.45
CA PHE A 85 -23.79 -9.99 15.05
C PHE A 85 -24.77 -11.15 15.02
N LEU A 86 -24.72 -12.03 14.02
CA LEU A 86 -25.51 -13.26 14.00
C LEU A 86 -25.06 -14.22 15.09
N GLU A 87 -23.75 -14.39 15.28
CA GLU A 87 -23.19 -15.24 16.35
C GLU A 87 -23.62 -14.78 17.75
N ASN A 88 -23.78 -13.47 17.95
CA ASN A 88 -24.20 -12.88 19.22
C ASN A 88 -25.73 -12.76 19.39
N ALA A 89 -26.54 -13.20 18.42
CA ALA A 89 -27.99 -13.06 18.47
C ALA A 89 -28.62 -14.02 19.49
N LEU A 90 -29.36 -13.45 20.45
CA LEU A 90 -29.90 -14.20 21.59
C LEU A 90 -31.27 -14.83 21.30
N THR A 91 -31.99 -14.34 20.30
CA THR A 91 -33.34 -14.79 19.97
C THR A 91 -33.44 -15.37 18.56
N THR A 92 -34.38 -16.30 18.35
CA THR A 92 -34.62 -16.92 17.03
C THR A 92 -35.05 -15.91 15.97
N PRO A 93 -36.00 -14.99 16.23
CA PRO A 93 -36.39 -13.99 15.22
C PRO A 93 -35.24 -13.07 14.80
N GLU A 94 -34.35 -12.71 15.73
CA GLU A 94 -33.14 -11.95 15.41
C GLU A 94 -32.17 -12.74 14.54
N ARG A 95 -31.99 -14.04 14.82
CA ARG A 95 -31.13 -14.90 13.99
C ARG A 95 -31.67 -15.03 12.56
N GLU A 96 -32.97 -15.21 12.40
CA GLU A 96 -33.60 -15.34 11.08
C GLU A 96 -33.45 -14.04 10.27
N ALA A 97 -33.80 -12.89 10.87
CA ALA A 97 -33.65 -11.58 10.22
C ALA A 97 -32.20 -11.30 9.81
N ARG A 98 -31.23 -11.55 10.71
CA ARG A 98 -29.79 -11.37 10.42
C ARG A 98 -29.29 -12.34 9.35
N SER A 99 -29.79 -13.56 9.32
CA SER A 99 -29.40 -14.55 8.30
C SER A 99 -29.82 -14.12 6.89
N HIS A 100 -31.02 -13.55 6.74
CA HIS A 100 -31.47 -12.99 5.46
C HIS A 100 -30.63 -11.79 5.02
N GLU A 101 -30.29 -10.88 5.94
CA GLU A 101 -29.41 -9.74 5.66
C GLU A 101 -28.01 -10.19 5.21
N ILE A 102 -27.44 -11.19 5.90
CA ILE A 102 -26.13 -11.77 5.57
C ILE A 102 -26.16 -12.41 4.18
N ALA A 103 -27.21 -13.16 3.84
CA ALA A 103 -27.34 -13.78 2.52
C ALA A 103 -27.37 -12.72 1.39
N ALA A 104 -28.10 -11.62 1.58
CA ALA A 104 -28.13 -10.52 0.62
C ALA A 104 -26.76 -9.83 0.47
N LYS A 105 -26.05 -9.57 1.58
CA LYS A 105 -24.70 -9.01 1.58
C LYS A 105 -23.69 -9.94 0.91
N GLN A 106 -23.79 -11.25 1.18
CA GLN A 106 -22.94 -12.26 0.55
C GLN A 106 -23.13 -12.30 -0.96
N ALA A 107 -24.37 -12.33 -1.43
CA ALA A 107 -24.68 -12.36 -2.86
C ALA A 107 -24.14 -11.11 -3.57
N LYS A 108 -24.31 -9.92 -2.95
CA LYS A 108 -23.75 -8.67 -3.49
C LYS A 108 -22.22 -8.69 -3.54
N LEU A 109 -21.56 -9.07 -2.45
CA LEU A 109 -20.10 -9.16 -2.38
C LEU A 109 -19.55 -10.15 -3.43
N GLN A 110 -20.21 -11.29 -3.61
CA GLN A 110 -19.83 -12.27 -4.64
C GLN A 110 -19.95 -11.68 -6.05
N ALA A 111 -21.07 -11.03 -6.37
CA ALA A 111 -21.28 -10.41 -7.68
C ALA A 111 -20.26 -9.30 -7.96
N ASP A 112 -20.03 -8.40 -7.00
CA ASP A 112 -19.08 -7.29 -7.13
C ASP A 112 -17.63 -7.80 -7.23
N ASN A 113 -17.28 -8.86 -6.49
CA ASN A 113 -15.97 -9.51 -6.59
C ASN A 113 -15.77 -10.24 -7.93
N GLU A 114 -16.79 -10.89 -8.47
CA GLU A 114 -16.73 -11.50 -9.81
C GLU A 114 -16.54 -10.42 -10.90
N ALA A 115 -17.24 -9.29 -10.79
CA ALA A 115 -17.06 -8.15 -11.68
C ALA A 115 -15.64 -7.59 -11.60
N MET A 116 -15.05 -7.49 -10.41
CA MET A 116 -13.65 -7.13 -10.23
C MET A 116 -12.70 -8.15 -10.87
N GLY A 117 -12.97 -9.45 -10.74
CA GLY A 117 -12.19 -10.49 -11.41
C GLY A 117 -12.19 -10.34 -12.93
N LYS A 118 -13.35 -10.04 -13.54
CA LYS A 118 -13.45 -9.81 -14.99
C LYS A 118 -12.66 -8.56 -15.44
N LEU A 119 -12.69 -7.49 -14.65
CA LEU A 119 -12.01 -6.23 -14.99
C LEU A 119 -10.50 -6.30 -14.79
N TYR A 120 -10.02 -7.06 -13.82
CA TYR A 120 -8.62 -7.07 -13.38
C TYR A 120 -7.99 -8.46 -13.46
N GLY A 121 -8.31 -9.20 -14.52
CA GLY A 121 -7.60 -10.41 -14.95
C GLY A 121 -7.61 -11.57 -13.95
N GLY A 122 -8.71 -11.75 -13.23
CA GLY A 122 -8.88 -12.79 -12.21
C GLY A 122 -8.61 -12.32 -10.78
N PHE A 123 -8.53 -11.01 -10.55
CA PHE A 123 -8.45 -10.45 -9.20
C PHE A 123 -9.61 -10.91 -8.30
N SER A 124 -9.30 -11.12 -7.02
CA SER A 124 -10.29 -11.38 -5.98
C SER A 124 -9.86 -10.73 -4.68
N ILE A 125 -10.74 -9.92 -4.08
CA ILE A 125 -10.49 -9.28 -2.78
C ILE A 125 -10.39 -10.31 -1.65
N LEU A 126 -10.92 -11.51 -1.87
CA LEU A 126 -10.93 -12.62 -0.91
C LEU A 126 -9.61 -13.39 -0.87
N ARG A 127 -8.70 -13.14 -1.83
CA ARG A 127 -7.37 -13.74 -1.87
C ARG A 127 -6.33 -12.70 -1.46
N PRO A 128 -5.23 -13.10 -0.80
CA PRO A 128 -4.10 -12.19 -0.61
C PRO A 128 -3.61 -11.68 -1.97
N TYR A 129 -3.33 -10.38 -2.05
CA TYR A 129 -2.87 -9.72 -3.27
C TYR A 129 -1.82 -8.67 -2.93
N GLN A 130 -1.01 -8.32 -3.92
CA GLN A 130 0.00 -7.29 -3.81
C GLN A 130 -0.06 -6.40 -5.04
N LEU A 131 -0.02 -5.09 -4.80
CA LEU A 131 0.11 -4.10 -5.85
C LEU A 131 1.53 -3.53 -5.79
N VAL A 132 2.27 -3.65 -6.88
CA VAL A 132 3.68 -3.23 -6.95
C VAL A 132 3.78 -2.09 -7.97
N PRO A 133 3.90 -0.83 -7.52
CA PRO A 133 4.18 0.29 -8.42
C PRO A 133 5.53 0.08 -9.11
N THR A 134 5.54 0.15 -10.43
CA THR A 134 6.76 0.07 -11.27
C THR A 134 7.15 1.42 -11.84
N LYS A 135 6.24 2.38 -11.78
CA LYS A 135 6.49 3.77 -12.14
C LYS A 135 5.60 4.70 -11.33
N ILE A 136 6.15 5.78 -10.78
CA ILE A 136 5.40 6.78 -10.03
C ILE A 136 5.70 8.19 -10.55
N LEU A 137 4.74 9.08 -10.44
CA LEU A 137 4.92 10.51 -10.62
C LEU A 137 5.06 11.15 -9.25
N PHE A 138 6.09 11.97 -9.06
CA PHE A 138 6.24 12.83 -7.90
C PHE A 138 5.62 14.19 -8.20
N LEU A 139 4.73 14.62 -7.32
CA LEU A 139 3.77 15.69 -7.60
C LEU A 139 3.86 16.80 -6.55
N THR A 140 3.58 18.03 -6.97
CA THR A 140 3.24 19.14 -6.07
C THR A 140 1.83 19.62 -6.40
N PRO A 141 0.91 19.72 -5.43
CA PRO A 141 -0.42 20.27 -5.67
C PRO A 141 -0.33 21.71 -6.21
N LEU A 142 -1.25 22.07 -7.10
CA LEU A 142 -1.39 23.42 -7.64
C LEU A 142 -2.76 23.96 -7.26
N SER A 143 -2.79 25.14 -6.65
CA SER A 143 -3.99 25.99 -6.61
C SER A 143 -4.36 26.48 -8.01
N ASN A 144 -5.58 27.00 -8.17
CA ASN A 144 -6.04 27.58 -9.44
C ASN A 144 -5.14 28.74 -9.90
N ASP A 145 -4.70 29.58 -8.96
CA ASP A 145 -3.81 30.71 -9.24
C ASP A 145 -2.41 30.23 -9.68
N GLU A 146 -1.86 29.22 -9.01
CA GLU A 146 -0.57 28.63 -9.39
C GLU A 146 -0.65 27.93 -10.74
N PHE A 147 -1.74 27.20 -11.01
CA PHE A 147 -1.96 26.60 -12.32
C PHE A 147 -2.03 27.65 -13.42
N THR A 148 -2.74 28.76 -13.20
CA THR A 148 -2.85 29.86 -14.18
C THR A 148 -1.48 30.45 -14.48
N LYS A 149 -0.63 30.62 -13.46
CA LYS A 149 0.76 31.11 -13.64
C LYS A 149 1.63 30.12 -14.40
N VAL A 150 1.59 28.84 -14.03
CA VAL A 150 2.37 27.78 -14.68
C VAL A 150 1.96 27.60 -16.14
N SER A 151 0.65 27.60 -16.42
CA SER A 151 0.11 27.43 -17.78
C SER A 151 0.33 28.64 -18.70
N ALA A 152 0.57 29.83 -18.14
CA ALA A 152 0.93 31.02 -18.90
C ALA A 152 2.43 31.12 -19.24
N ALA A 153 3.27 30.23 -18.72
CA ALA A 153 4.70 30.21 -19.02
C ALA A 153 4.96 29.82 -20.48
N LYS A 154 5.94 30.45 -21.14
CA LYS A 154 6.25 30.24 -22.56
C LYS A 154 6.69 28.79 -22.88
N ASP A 155 7.28 28.13 -21.89
CA ASP A 155 7.82 26.79 -21.92
C ASP A 155 6.87 25.76 -21.26
N PHE A 156 5.63 26.15 -20.98
CA PHE A 156 4.63 25.26 -20.43
C PHE A 156 4.38 24.05 -21.32
N LYS A 157 4.33 22.88 -20.69
CA LYS A 157 4.04 21.61 -21.33
C LYS A 157 2.77 21.02 -20.69
N PRO A 158 1.71 20.71 -21.46
CA PRO A 158 0.49 20.14 -20.89
C PRO A 158 0.75 18.88 -20.06
N GLU A 159 1.71 18.04 -20.46
CA GLU A 159 2.11 16.83 -19.74
C GLU A 159 2.82 17.10 -18.40
N SER A 160 3.27 18.34 -18.14
CA SER A 160 3.83 18.70 -16.84
C SER A 160 2.75 18.90 -15.77
N VAL A 161 1.46 18.87 -16.14
CA VAL A 161 0.36 18.95 -15.18
C VAL A 161 -0.51 17.70 -15.27
N LEU A 162 -0.63 17.01 -14.14
CA LEU A 162 -1.60 15.94 -13.97
C LEU A 162 -2.90 16.52 -13.39
N SER A 163 -4.01 16.23 -14.04
CA SER A 163 -5.35 16.48 -13.47
C SER A 163 -5.92 15.15 -13.00
N VAL A 164 -6.30 15.08 -11.73
CA VAL A 164 -6.98 13.93 -11.13
C VAL A 164 -8.21 14.46 -10.42
N GLU A 165 -9.38 14.01 -10.85
CA GLU A 165 -10.66 14.58 -10.41
C GLU A 165 -10.66 16.11 -10.65
N ASP A 166 -10.98 16.90 -9.62
CA ASP A 166 -11.01 18.37 -9.69
C ASP A 166 -9.69 19.03 -9.26
N LYS A 167 -8.62 18.25 -9.04
CA LYS A 167 -7.33 18.73 -8.53
C LYS A 167 -6.26 18.71 -9.61
N LYS A 168 -5.36 19.69 -9.55
CA LYS A 168 -4.23 19.83 -10.47
C LYS A 168 -2.92 19.68 -9.72
N PHE A 169 -1.97 19.03 -10.36
CA PHE A 169 -0.66 18.74 -9.79
C PHE A 169 0.42 19.02 -10.81
N LEU A 170 1.47 19.72 -10.39
CA LEU A 170 2.70 19.83 -11.16
C LEU A 170 3.49 18.53 -11.02
N VAL A 171 3.81 17.88 -12.14
CA VAL A 171 4.71 16.73 -12.17
C VAL A 171 6.14 17.24 -11.99
N ARG A 172 6.75 16.91 -10.85
CA ARG A 172 8.11 17.31 -10.48
C ARG A 172 9.16 16.33 -10.94
N ASP A 173 8.85 15.04 -10.89
CA ASP A 173 9.75 13.96 -11.32
C ASP A 173 8.93 12.72 -11.73
N THR A 174 9.53 11.85 -12.54
CA THR A 174 9.01 10.54 -12.91
C THR A 174 10.03 9.48 -12.54
N ILE A 175 9.64 8.58 -11.64
CA ILE A 175 10.50 7.52 -11.11
C ILE A 175 10.03 6.20 -11.71
N ALA A 176 10.90 5.49 -12.42
CA ALA A 176 10.61 4.23 -13.09
C ALA A 176 11.58 3.14 -12.65
N GLY A 177 11.08 1.89 -12.58
CA GLY A 177 11.81 0.74 -12.06
C GLY A 177 11.36 0.39 -10.63
N ALA A 178 11.08 -0.88 -10.36
CA ALA A 178 10.51 -1.30 -9.07
C ALA A 178 11.44 -0.98 -7.88
N VAL A 179 12.75 -1.20 -8.06
CA VAL A 179 13.77 -0.95 -7.03
C VAL A 179 13.92 0.56 -6.78
N GLU A 180 13.92 1.35 -7.85
CA GLU A 180 14.04 2.81 -7.80
C GLU A 180 12.81 3.44 -7.15
N VAL A 181 11.62 2.94 -7.49
CA VAL A 181 10.35 3.35 -6.89
C VAL A 181 10.32 3.04 -5.41
N GLU A 182 10.73 1.83 -5.00
CA GLU A 182 10.81 1.45 -3.59
C GLU A 182 11.81 2.31 -2.83
N THR A 183 13.03 2.45 -3.35
CA THR A 183 14.09 3.27 -2.75
C THR A 183 13.64 4.73 -2.57
N PHE A 184 13.02 5.31 -3.60
CA PHE A 184 12.48 6.66 -3.51
C PHE A 184 11.36 6.77 -2.48
N SER A 185 10.43 5.80 -2.45
CA SER A 185 9.33 5.77 -1.50
C SER A 185 9.82 5.68 -0.05
N VAL A 186 10.87 4.89 0.21
CA VAL A 186 11.52 4.81 1.53
C VAL A 186 12.10 6.16 1.94
N LEU A 187 12.83 6.85 1.04
CA LEU A 187 13.37 8.17 1.32
C LEU A 187 12.27 9.19 1.65
N LEU A 188 11.21 9.24 0.84
CA LEU A 188 10.07 10.13 1.10
C LEU A 188 9.42 9.85 2.46
N LYS A 189 9.24 8.57 2.80
CA LYS A 189 8.67 8.14 4.08
C LYS A 189 9.56 8.58 5.25
N GLN A 190 10.87 8.37 5.16
CA GLN A 190 11.80 8.81 6.19
C GLN A 190 11.76 10.34 6.41
N ILE A 191 11.70 11.13 5.32
CA ILE A 191 11.57 12.59 5.41
C ILE A 191 10.25 12.96 6.11
N ALA A 192 9.13 12.39 5.68
CA ALA A 192 7.81 12.70 6.21
C ALA A 192 7.67 12.32 7.70
N GLU A 193 8.15 11.13 8.08
CA GLU A 193 8.14 10.65 9.47
C GLU A 193 9.03 11.52 10.37
N THR A 194 10.24 11.86 9.91
CA THR A 194 11.16 12.72 10.67
C THR A 194 10.59 14.14 10.83
N LYS A 195 9.96 14.71 9.80
CA LYS A 195 9.25 16.00 9.90
C LYS A 195 8.06 15.94 10.87
N THR A 196 7.31 14.85 10.85
CA THR A 196 6.18 14.64 11.79
C THR A 196 6.69 14.56 13.23
N GLN A 197 7.76 13.80 13.47
CA GLN A 197 8.41 13.71 14.77
C GLN A 197 8.89 15.08 15.25
N LEU A 198 9.53 15.86 14.37
CA LEU A 198 9.97 17.22 14.68
C LEU A 198 8.80 18.10 15.11
N GLN A 199 7.70 18.08 14.35
CA GLN A 199 6.50 18.87 14.68
C GLN A 199 5.92 18.47 16.05
N GLN A 200 5.85 17.17 16.34
CA GLN A 200 5.38 16.66 17.63
C GLN A 200 6.26 17.15 18.79
N LEU A 201 7.59 17.19 18.60
CA LEU A 201 8.52 17.70 19.61
C LEU A 201 8.36 19.21 19.81
N VAL A 202 8.21 19.98 18.73
CA VAL A 202 7.95 21.43 18.79
C VAL A 202 6.62 21.73 19.50
N ASP A 203 5.58 20.96 19.22
CA ASP A 203 4.26 21.11 19.86
C ASP A 203 4.26 20.68 21.33
N LEU A 204 5.21 19.83 21.74
CA LEU A 204 5.37 19.36 23.11
C LEU A 204 6.11 20.39 23.97
N GLN A 205 7.16 21.06 23.44
CA GLN A 205 7.97 22.06 24.16
C GLN A 205 7.17 23.04 25.04
N PRO A 206 6.12 23.73 24.55
CA PRO A 206 5.38 24.71 25.36
C PRO A 206 4.56 24.07 26.49
N LYS A 207 4.38 22.74 26.49
CA LYS A 207 3.60 22.01 27.50
C LYS A 207 4.48 21.50 28.66
N LEU A 208 5.81 21.58 28.52
CA LEU A 208 6.76 21.11 29.52
C LEU A 208 6.88 22.09 30.67
N LYS A 209 6.83 21.57 31.90
CA LYS A 209 6.80 22.39 33.12
C LYS A 209 8.15 22.57 33.77
N THR A 210 9.07 21.63 33.60
CA THR A 210 10.41 21.68 34.21
C THR A 210 11.44 22.17 33.20
N ASP A 211 12.47 22.87 33.68
CA ASP A 211 13.53 23.36 32.82
C ASP A 211 14.43 22.23 32.29
N GLU A 212 14.56 21.13 33.03
CA GLU A 212 15.26 19.93 32.59
C GLU A 212 14.56 19.29 31.37
N ASP A 213 13.23 19.12 31.43
CA ASP A 213 12.47 18.55 30.31
C ASP A 213 12.49 19.47 29.09
N LYS A 214 12.38 20.78 29.29
CA LYS A 214 12.50 21.77 28.20
C LYS A 214 13.84 21.66 27.50
N LYS A 215 14.95 21.58 28.26
CA LYS A 215 16.28 21.43 27.69
C LYS A 215 16.43 20.14 26.88
N LYS A 216 15.94 19.00 27.41
CA LYS A 216 15.93 17.73 26.67
C LYS A 216 15.11 17.82 25.37
N ALA A 217 13.97 18.50 25.41
CA ALA A 217 13.14 18.71 24.23
C ALA A 217 13.79 19.63 23.20
N GLU A 218 14.50 20.68 23.61
CA GLU A 218 15.31 21.54 22.72
C GLU A 218 16.42 20.75 22.02
N GLU A 219 17.17 19.93 22.76
CA GLU A 219 18.21 19.06 22.20
C GLU A 219 17.62 18.06 21.20
N ALA A 220 16.48 17.44 21.53
CA ALA A 220 15.78 16.52 20.64
C ALA A 220 15.25 17.21 19.37
N VAL A 221 14.71 18.44 19.49
CA VAL A 221 14.28 19.25 18.34
C VAL A 221 15.46 19.54 17.42
N LYS A 222 16.59 19.99 17.98
CA LYS A 222 17.80 20.29 17.20
C LYS A 222 18.32 19.06 16.46
N ALA A 223 18.47 17.93 17.15
CA ALA A 223 18.94 16.68 16.55
C ALA A 223 17.98 16.18 15.45
N THR A 224 16.66 16.29 15.67
CA THR A 224 15.66 15.88 14.68
C THR A 224 15.67 16.83 13.47
N GLN A 225 15.84 18.14 13.68
CA GLN A 225 15.97 19.13 12.61
C GLN A 225 17.21 18.88 11.75
N GLU A 226 18.37 18.57 12.35
CA GLU A 226 19.59 18.19 11.62
C GLU A 226 19.36 16.94 10.76
N ARG A 227 18.62 15.95 11.27
CA ARG A 227 18.23 14.75 10.50
C ARG A 227 17.32 15.09 9.32
N VAL A 228 16.32 15.96 9.50
CA VAL A 228 15.46 16.45 8.40
C VAL A 228 16.30 17.11 7.32
N ASN A 229 17.26 17.97 7.71
CA ASN A 229 18.13 18.66 6.76
C ASN A 229 18.97 17.68 5.96
N LYS A 230 19.57 16.68 6.63
CA LYS A 230 20.40 15.66 5.97
C LYS A 230 19.62 14.84 4.94
N LEU A 231 18.42 14.38 5.29
CA LEU A 231 17.54 13.66 4.36
C LEU A 231 17.08 14.56 3.19
N SER A 232 16.84 15.85 3.45
CA SER A 232 16.47 16.81 2.42
C SER A 232 17.63 17.09 1.45
N GLU A 233 18.87 17.12 1.94
CA GLU A 233 20.06 17.20 1.10
C GLU A 233 20.26 15.93 0.26
N GLU A 234 20.04 14.74 0.82
CA GLU A 234 20.09 13.48 0.08
C GLU A 234 19.04 13.44 -1.04
N PHE A 235 17.82 13.92 -0.75
CA PHE A 235 16.80 14.13 -1.78
C PHE A 235 17.29 15.09 -2.87
N LYS A 236 17.79 16.28 -2.49
CA LYS A 236 18.28 17.26 -3.45
C LYS A 236 19.42 16.75 -4.32
N LYS A 237 20.36 16.01 -3.72
CA LYS A 237 21.49 15.38 -4.44
C LYS A 237 21.01 14.33 -5.44
N SER A 238 20.02 13.53 -5.06
CA SER A 238 19.49 12.47 -5.94
C SER A 238 18.53 12.98 -7.02
N ARG A 239 17.86 14.12 -6.80
CA ARG A 239 16.78 14.61 -7.68
C ARG A 239 17.06 15.93 -8.37
N GLY A 240 18.05 16.70 -7.93
CA GLY A 240 18.42 17.98 -8.53
C GLY A 240 17.54 19.16 -8.13
N PHE A 241 16.62 19.00 -7.17
CA PHE A 241 15.76 20.09 -6.68
C PHE A 241 15.42 19.92 -5.18
N ASP A 242 15.01 21.00 -4.54
CA ASP A 242 14.67 21.01 -3.12
C ASP A 242 13.37 20.23 -2.83
N TYR A 243 13.36 19.48 -1.73
CA TYR A 243 12.17 18.73 -1.30
C TYR A 243 10.97 19.67 -1.08
N PRO A 244 9.85 19.53 -1.83
CA PRO A 244 8.71 20.43 -1.71
C PRO A 244 8.02 20.33 -0.34
N SER A 245 7.55 21.47 0.18
CA SER A 245 6.78 21.52 1.45
C SER A 245 5.50 20.70 1.37
N GLU A 246 4.82 20.75 0.23
CA GLU A 246 3.67 19.91 -0.12
C GLU A 246 4.01 19.04 -1.32
N ASN A 247 3.77 17.75 -1.19
CA ASN A 247 4.03 16.80 -2.25
C ASN A 247 3.13 15.57 -2.14
N GLY A 248 3.07 14.81 -3.23
CA GLY A 248 2.42 13.51 -3.28
C GLY A 248 3.08 12.61 -4.32
N THR A 249 2.74 11.33 -4.28
CA THR A 249 3.09 10.38 -5.33
C THR A 249 1.83 9.72 -5.86
N ILE A 250 1.83 9.41 -7.16
CA ILE A 250 0.81 8.58 -7.76
C ILE A 250 1.46 7.56 -8.69
N PRO A 251 1.08 6.27 -8.63
CA PRO A 251 1.54 5.30 -9.60
C PRO A 251 1.07 5.67 -11.01
N ALA A 252 2.01 5.76 -11.94
CA ALA A 252 1.73 5.81 -13.36
C ALA A 252 1.66 4.40 -13.96
N GLU A 253 2.42 3.46 -13.40
CA GLU A 253 2.35 2.04 -13.75
C GLU A 253 2.45 1.20 -12.48
N ALA A 254 1.64 0.15 -12.38
CA ALA A 254 1.66 -0.79 -11.27
C ALA A 254 1.25 -2.19 -11.71
N LYS A 255 1.87 -3.21 -11.13
CA LYS A 255 1.54 -4.62 -11.38
C LYS A 255 0.72 -5.17 -10.21
N LEU A 256 -0.38 -5.83 -10.51
CA LEU A 256 -1.24 -6.50 -9.54
C LEU A 256 -0.95 -8.00 -9.55
N PHE A 257 -0.62 -8.51 -8.38
CA PHE A 257 -0.36 -9.92 -8.12
C PHE A 257 -1.39 -10.48 -7.17
N VAL A 258 -1.86 -11.70 -7.40
CA VAL A 258 -2.79 -12.41 -6.52
C VAL A 258 -2.19 -13.74 -6.14
N GLN A 259 -2.39 -14.14 -4.89
CA GLN A 259 -1.97 -15.44 -4.41
C GLN A 259 -2.75 -16.54 -5.14
N ILE A 260 -2.00 -17.48 -5.68
CA ILE A 260 -2.51 -18.65 -6.38
C ILE A 260 -2.04 -19.93 -5.69
N THR A 261 -2.78 -21.00 -5.92
CA THR A 261 -2.46 -22.36 -5.49
C THR A 261 -1.36 -22.98 -6.36
N GLU A 262 -0.74 -24.04 -5.86
CA GLU A 262 0.25 -24.81 -6.63
C GLU A 262 -0.37 -25.43 -7.91
N ALA A 263 -1.64 -25.86 -7.83
CA ALA A 263 -2.37 -26.38 -8.99
C ALA A 263 -2.58 -25.31 -10.07
N GLU A 264 -2.99 -24.09 -9.67
CA GLU A 264 -3.13 -22.95 -10.59
C GLU A 264 -1.77 -22.56 -11.21
N LYS A 265 -0.69 -22.59 -10.41
CA LYS A 265 0.67 -22.33 -10.91
C LYS A 265 1.08 -23.35 -11.98
N ALA A 266 0.90 -24.63 -11.70
CA ALA A 266 1.25 -25.70 -12.64
C ALA A 266 0.45 -25.60 -13.95
N GLN A 267 -0.79 -25.10 -13.91
CA GLN A 267 -1.57 -24.83 -15.12
C GLN A 267 -1.02 -23.65 -15.93
N LEU A 268 -0.62 -22.56 -15.25
CA LEU A 268 0.00 -21.40 -15.91
C LEU A 268 1.35 -21.76 -16.55
N GLU A 269 2.18 -22.57 -15.89
CA GLU A 269 3.46 -23.03 -16.43
C GLU A 269 3.28 -23.97 -17.63
N LYS A 270 2.22 -24.79 -17.65
CA LYS A 270 1.86 -25.59 -18.83
C LYS A 270 1.35 -24.75 -20.00
N ALA A 271 0.60 -23.68 -19.70
CA ALA A 271 0.05 -22.78 -20.71
C ALA A 271 1.10 -21.83 -21.31
N ASN A 272 2.10 -21.43 -20.52
CA ASN A 272 3.24 -20.61 -20.93
C ASN A 272 4.54 -21.32 -20.54
N PRO A 273 4.96 -22.36 -21.28
CA PRO A 273 6.22 -23.01 -21.01
C PRO A 273 7.36 -21.99 -21.14
N PRO A 274 8.37 -22.01 -20.25
CA PRO A 274 9.50 -21.09 -20.34
C PRO A 274 10.15 -21.23 -21.72
N LYS A 275 10.36 -20.10 -22.40
CA LYS A 275 11.15 -20.07 -23.64
C LYS A 275 12.51 -20.64 -23.30
N THR A 276 12.82 -21.81 -23.83
CA THR A 276 14.11 -22.45 -23.68
C THR A 276 15.13 -21.48 -24.24
N GLU A 277 16.04 -20.99 -23.42
CA GLU A 277 17.23 -20.28 -23.91
C GLU A 277 17.95 -21.26 -24.83
N GLU A 278 17.84 -21.01 -26.13
CA GLU A 278 18.61 -21.68 -27.15
C GLU A 278 20.08 -21.36 -26.83
N LYS A 279 20.75 -22.30 -26.18
CA LYS A 279 22.22 -22.27 -26.05
C LYS A 279 22.78 -22.28 -27.46
N ALA A 280 23.14 -21.09 -27.96
CA ALA A 280 23.91 -20.94 -29.17
C ALA A 280 25.15 -21.83 -29.07
N LYS A 281 25.27 -22.76 -30.03
CA LYS A 281 26.47 -23.56 -30.28
C LYS A 281 27.48 -22.74 -31.06
#